data_AF-A0A7G2K1M6-F1
#
_entry.id   AF-A0A7G2K1M6-F1
#
_cell.length_a   1.000
_cell.length_b   1.000
_cell.length_c   1.000
_cell.angle_alpha   90.00
_cell.angle_beta   90.00
_cell.angle_gamma   90.00
#
_symmetry.space_group_name_H-M   'P 1'
#
loop_
_entity.id
_entity.type
_entity.pdbx_description
1 polymer ?
#
loop_
_entity_poly.entity_id
_entity_poly.type
_entity_poly.pdbx_seq_one_letter_code
_entity_poly.pdbx_strand_id
1 'polypeptide(L)'
;MINAFAINDSRLVRIDEDQTDLNTAIWLDLLEPTGEEREILQEGLGQSLASFLELEDIEASARFFEDEDGLHLHSFFYCEDEDNYADLASVAFTIRDGRLFTLRDRELPAFRLYRMRSRSQRLLECN
;
A
#
# COMPACT_ATOMS: atom_id res chain seq x y z
N MET A 1 0.36 10.97 1.72
CA MET A 1 -1.02 10.82 1.20
C MET A 1 -1.51 9.38 1.35
N ILE A 2 -2.61 9.19 2.09
CA ILE A 2 -3.30 7.90 2.24
C ILE A 2 -4.46 7.78 1.24
N ASN A 3 -4.51 6.71 0.45
CA ASN A 3 -5.69 6.32 -0.32
C ASN A 3 -6.29 5.05 0.27
N ALA A 4 -7.53 5.10 0.72
CA ALA A 4 -8.23 3.94 1.28
C ALA A 4 -9.26 3.38 0.29
N PHE A 5 -9.37 2.06 0.24
CA PHE A 5 -10.29 1.35 -0.64
C PHE A 5 -11.06 0.27 0.11
N ALA A 6 -12.35 0.14 -0.17
CA ALA A 6 -13.23 -0.92 0.31
C ALA A 6 -13.73 -1.78 -0.86
N ILE A 7 -14.32 -2.93 -0.53
CA ILE A 7 -15.07 -3.74 -1.51
C ILE A 7 -16.55 -3.38 -1.43
N ASN A 8 -17.14 -3.05 -2.58
CA ASN A 8 -18.59 -2.90 -2.75
C ASN A 8 -19.02 -3.60 -4.04
N ASP A 9 -19.97 -4.54 -3.96
CA ASP A 9 -20.44 -5.34 -5.12
C ASP A 9 -19.28 -5.97 -5.92
N SER A 10 -18.33 -6.58 -5.18
CA SER A 10 -17.09 -7.15 -5.72
C SER A 10 -16.26 -6.14 -6.54
N ARG A 11 -16.35 -4.85 -6.27
CA ARG A 11 -15.51 -3.81 -6.88
C ARG A 11 -14.72 -3.08 -5.82
N LEU A 12 -13.50 -2.70 -6.17
CA LEU A 12 -12.65 -1.87 -5.33
C LEU A 12 -13.07 -0.41 -5.50
N VAL A 13 -13.64 0.16 -4.45
CA VAL A 13 -14.12 1.55 -4.43
C VAL A 13 -13.26 2.37 -3.48
N ARG A 14 -12.91 3.59 -3.87
CA ARG A 14 -12.18 4.52 -2.99
C ARG A 14 -13.14 5.00 -1.89
N ILE A 15 -12.64 5.08 -0.67
CA ILE A 15 -13.32 5.71 0.46
C ILE A 15 -12.97 7.21 0.41
N ASP A 16 -13.99 8.08 0.46
CA ASP A 16 -13.79 9.53 0.47
C ASP A 16 -13.22 9.98 1.83
N GLU A 17 -12.37 11.01 1.81
CA GLU A 17 -11.62 11.51 2.99
C GLU A 17 -12.53 12.01 4.13
N ASP A 18 -13.77 12.40 3.83
CA ASP A 18 -14.76 12.82 4.82
C ASP A 18 -15.34 11.64 5.64
N GLN A 19 -15.17 10.40 5.16
CA GLN A 19 -15.55 9.18 5.89
C GLN A 19 -14.32 8.66 6.62
N THR A 20 -14.12 9.13 7.85
CA THR A 20 -13.01 8.78 8.75
C THR A 20 -12.98 7.30 9.17
N ASP A 21 -13.87 6.46 8.65
CA ASP A 21 -13.95 5.05 9.02
C ASP A 21 -13.06 4.16 8.15
N LEU A 22 -11.75 4.26 8.40
CA LEU A 22 -10.75 3.35 7.81
C LEU A 22 -10.98 1.88 8.20
N ASN A 23 -11.85 1.58 9.17
CA ASN A 23 -12.13 0.20 9.56
C ASN A 23 -12.75 -0.64 8.42
N THR A 24 -13.43 -0.01 7.46
CA THR A 24 -14.00 -0.72 6.31
C THR A 24 -13.00 -0.89 5.16
N ALA A 25 -11.84 -0.24 5.23
CA ALA A 25 -10.82 -0.33 4.20
C ALA A 25 -10.22 -1.74 4.17
N ILE A 26 -10.13 -2.32 2.98
CA ILE A 26 -9.44 -3.57 2.71
C ILE A 26 -8.04 -3.33 2.10
N TRP A 27 -7.82 -2.15 1.53
CA TRP A 27 -6.52 -1.73 1.00
C TRP A 27 -6.28 -0.27 1.34
N LEU A 28 -5.14 0.01 1.97
CA LEU A 28 -4.61 1.34 2.23
C LEU A 28 -3.33 1.52 1.43
N ASP A 29 -3.34 2.44 0.46
CA ASP A 29 -2.22 2.81 -0.40
C ASP A 29 -1.62 4.14 0.04
N LEU A 30 -0.46 4.07 0.66
CA LEU A 30 0.28 5.17 1.23
C LEU A 30 1.42 5.59 0.28
N LEU A 31 1.27 6.79 -0.27
CA LEU A 31 2.32 7.48 -0.99
C LEU A 31 2.91 8.55 -0.09
N GLU A 32 4.19 8.44 0.25
CA GLU A 32 4.93 9.43 1.06
C GLU A 32 4.09 9.92 2.25
N PRO A 33 3.63 9.02 3.14
CA PRO A 33 2.77 9.42 4.24
C PRO A 33 3.50 10.37 5.19
N THR A 34 2.82 11.43 5.60
CA THR A 34 3.32 12.35 6.62
C THR A 34 3.38 11.69 8.00
N GLY A 35 4.06 12.32 8.96
CA GLY A 35 4.06 11.84 10.35
C GLY A 35 2.65 11.73 10.92
N GLU A 36 1.81 12.74 10.68
CA GLU A 36 0.40 12.75 11.11
C GLU A 36 -0.40 11.59 10.48
N GLU A 37 -0.21 11.33 9.20
CA GLU A 37 -0.85 10.19 8.50
C GLU A 37 -0.41 8.84 9.08
N ARG A 38 0.87 8.70 9.43
CA ARG A 38 1.39 7.51 10.12
C ARG A 38 0.75 7.33 11.50
N GLU A 39 0.63 8.41 12.27
CA GLU A 39 -0.01 8.39 13.59
C GLU A 39 -1.49 7.99 13.50
N ILE A 40 -2.24 8.52 12.52
CA ILE A 40 -3.65 8.15 12.29
C ILE A 40 -3.81 6.65 12.07
N LEU A 41 -2.90 6.01 11.33
CA LEU A 41 -2.95 4.56 11.10
C LEU A 41 -2.55 3.76 12.33
N GLN A 42 -1.57 4.24 13.08
CA GLN A 42 -1.17 3.62 14.34
C GLN A 42 -2.31 3.67 15.36
N GLU A 43 -2.95 4.82 15.56
CA GLU A 43 -4.03 4.98 16.53
C GLU A 43 -5.34 4.32 16.07
N GLY A 44 -5.65 4.42 14.78
CA GLY A 44 -6.93 3.94 14.22
C GLY A 44 -6.94 2.46 13.89
N LEU A 45 -5.83 1.90 13.41
CA LEU A 45 -5.74 0.51 12.92
C LEU A 45 -4.67 -0.31 13.66
N GLY A 46 -3.89 0.29 14.56
CA GLY A 46 -2.80 -0.40 15.26
C GLY A 46 -1.63 -0.75 14.35
N GLN A 47 -1.53 -0.16 13.16
CA GLN A 47 -0.56 -0.55 12.13
C GLN A 47 0.65 0.37 12.14
N SER A 48 1.80 -0.16 12.55
CA SER A 48 3.09 0.50 12.33
C SER A 48 3.51 0.31 10.87
N LEU A 49 4.16 1.32 10.31
CA LEU A 49 4.70 1.26 8.95
C LEU A 49 6.21 1.29 8.98
N ALA A 50 6.83 0.53 8.07
CA ALA A 50 8.26 0.62 7.80
C ALA A 50 8.70 2.08 7.56
N SER A 51 9.90 2.38 8.02
CA SER A 51 10.64 3.57 7.62
C SER A 51 11.13 3.43 6.18
N PHE A 52 11.41 4.54 5.52
CA PHE A 52 11.97 4.49 4.16
C PHE A 52 13.38 3.88 4.14
N LEU A 53 14.15 4.00 5.23
CA LEU A 53 15.46 3.38 5.36
C LEU A 53 15.38 1.85 5.35
N GLU A 54 14.40 1.26 6.03
CA GLU A 54 14.16 -0.20 6.03
C GLU A 54 13.73 -0.72 4.64
N LEU A 55 13.20 0.13 3.76
CA LEU A 55 12.87 -0.26 2.38
C LEU A 55 14.11 -0.39 1.48
N GLU A 56 15.24 0.19 1.89
CA GLU A 56 16.52 0.11 1.18
C GLU A 56 17.23 -1.23 1.43
N ASP A 57 16.86 -1.95 2.49
CA ASP A 57 17.44 -3.25 2.82
C ASP A 57 17.14 -4.27 1.70
N ILE A 58 18.17 -5.04 1.34
CA ILE A 58 18.13 -6.01 0.23
C ILE A 58 18.10 -7.45 0.72
N GLU A 59 18.39 -7.66 1.99
CA GLU A 59 18.45 -8.96 2.65
C GLU A 59 17.06 -9.61 2.66
N ALA A 60 16.99 -10.91 2.34
CA ALA A 60 15.72 -11.63 2.32
C ALA A 60 14.98 -11.55 3.67
N SER A 61 15.70 -11.55 4.79
CA SER A 61 15.11 -11.41 6.14
C SER A 61 14.54 -10.03 6.44
N ALA A 62 15.00 -8.98 5.75
CA ALA A 62 14.47 -7.62 5.85
C ALA A 62 13.38 -7.33 4.82
N ARG A 63 13.18 -8.25 3.85
CA ARG A 63 12.19 -8.09 2.77
C ARG A 63 11.00 -9.03 2.90
N PHE A 64 11.16 -10.19 3.50
CA PHE A 64 10.11 -11.21 3.60
C PHE A 64 10.11 -11.79 5.01
N PHE A 65 9.22 -11.28 5.85
CA PHE A 65 9.16 -11.64 7.27
C PHE A 65 7.75 -11.47 7.84
N GLU A 66 7.52 -12.05 9.01
CA GLU A 66 6.30 -11.88 9.79
C GLU A 66 6.68 -11.39 11.20
N ASP A 67 5.92 -10.45 11.74
CA ASP A 67 6.04 -9.96 13.11
C ASP A 67 4.66 -9.60 13.70
N GLU A 68 4.63 -8.80 14.78
CA GLU A 68 3.38 -8.35 15.42
C GLU A 68 2.52 -7.42 14.55
N ASP A 69 3.13 -6.79 13.53
CA ASP A 69 2.50 -5.89 12.58
C ASP A 69 2.04 -6.60 11.29
N GLY A 70 2.24 -7.92 11.20
CA GLY A 70 1.65 -8.78 10.16
C GLY A 70 2.69 -9.45 9.25
N LEU A 71 2.23 -9.81 8.05
CA LEU A 71 3.07 -10.38 7.00
C LEU A 71 3.62 -9.28 6.11
N HIS A 72 4.94 -9.18 6.00
CA HIS A 72 5.65 -8.14 5.26
C HIS A 72 6.33 -8.69 4.00
N LEU A 73 6.11 -8.01 2.88
CA LEU A 73 6.79 -8.27 1.60
C LEU A 73 7.29 -6.95 1.01
N HIS A 74 8.60 -6.77 0.92
CA HIS A 74 9.22 -5.64 0.24
C HIS A 74 9.63 -6.08 -1.16
N SER A 75 9.00 -5.51 -2.19
CA SER A 75 9.21 -5.90 -3.58
C SER A 75 9.62 -4.72 -4.44
N PHE A 76 10.48 -4.97 -5.43
CA PHE A 76 10.87 -3.96 -6.40
C PHE A 76 9.81 -3.79 -7.48
N PHE A 77 9.47 -2.54 -7.75
CA PHE A 77 8.60 -2.14 -8.83
C PHE A 77 9.39 -1.31 -9.83
N TYR A 78 9.25 -1.66 -11.10
CA TYR A 78 9.84 -0.91 -12.19
C TYR A 78 9.19 0.46 -12.36
N CYS A 79 10.03 1.48 -12.58
CA CYS A 79 9.64 2.83 -12.95
C CYS A 79 10.69 3.49 -13.85
N GLU A 80 10.41 4.74 -14.23
CA GLU A 80 11.37 5.62 -14.89
C GLU A 80 11.68 6.78 -13.94
N ASP A 81 12.93 7.23 -13.92
CA ASP A 81 13.34 8.43 -13.19
C ASP A 81 13.02 9.72 -13.96
N GLU A 82 13.43 10.87 -13.43
CA GLU A 82 13.18 12.19 -14.05
C GLU A 82 13.84 12.36 -15.43
N ASP A 83 14.91 11.60 -15.71
CA ASP A 83 15.67 11.63 -16.96
C ASP A 83 15.21 10.53 -17.95
N ASN A 84 14.15 9.79 -17.63
CA ASN A 84 13.60 8.64 -18.37
C ASN A 84 14.53 7.42 -18.43
N TYR A 85 15.40 7.24 -17.44
CA TYR A 85 16.13 5.98 -17.27
C TYR A 85 15.33 4.97 -16.46
N ALA A 86 15.60 3.69 -16.72
CA ALA A 86 15.03 2.60 -15.96
C ALA A 86 15.48 2.65 -14.50
N ASP A 87 14.51 2.60 -13.58
CA ASP A 87 14.73 2.62 -12.14
C ASP A 87 13.85 1.58 -11.42
N LEU A 88 14.20 1.27 -10.17
CA LEU A 88 13.46 0.37 -9.29
C LEU A 88 13.09 1.10 -8.00
N ALA A 89 11.80 1.14 -7.69
CA ALA A 89 11.31 1.59 -6.39
C ALA A 89 10.99 0.40 -5.49
N SER A 90 11.40 0.45 -4.23
CA SER A 90 11.00 -0.53 -3.23
C SER A 90 9.59 -0.20 -2.72
N VAL A 91 8.71 -1.19 -2.66
CA VAL A 91 7.36 -1.06 -2.13
C VAL A 91 7.19 -2.06 -1.00
N ALA A 92 6.82 -1.56 0.18
CA ALA A 92 6.43 -2.41 1.30
C ALA A 92 4.95 -2.78 1.18
N PHE A 93 4.69 -4.08 1.18
CA PHE A 93 3.36 -4.65 1.34
C PHE A 93 3.27 -5.25 2.73
N THR A 94 2.24 -4.88 3.48
CA THR A 94 1.92 -5.51 4.76
C THR A 94 0.51 -6.05 4.72
N ILE A 95 0.31 -7.29 5.13
CA ILE A 95 -1.00 -7.91 5.28
C ILE A 95 -1.24 -8.19 6.75
N ARG A 96 -2.32 -7.60 7.29
CA ARG A 96 -2.74 -7.78 8.68
C ARG A 96 -4.26 -7.66 8.80
N ASP A 97 -4.88 -8.53 9.58
CA ASP A 97 -6.32 -8.49 9.88
C ASP A 97 -7.23 -8.39 8.63
N GLY A 98 -6.85 -9.07 7.56
CA GLY A 98 -7.58 -9.07 6.28
C GLY A 98 -7.44 -7.78 5.46
N ARG A 99 -6.52 -6.88 5.83
CA ARG A 99 -6.21 -5.64 5.12
C ARG A 99 -4.84 -5.70 4.48
N LEU A 100 -4.74 -5.03 3.34
CA LEU A 100 -3.49 -4.77 2.62
C LEU A 100 -3.05 -3.33 2.88
N PHE A 101 -1.81 -3.14 3.29
CA PHE A 101 -1.14 -1.85 3.34
C PHE A 101 -0.04 -1.83 2.28
N THR A 102 0.03 -0.75 1.50
CA THR A 102 1.14 -0.53 0.56
C THR A 102 1.81 0.79 0.85
N LEU A 103 3.12 0.77 1.14
CA LEU A 103 3.92 1.96 1.39
C LEU A 103 4.93 2.16 0.25
N ARG A 104 4.95 3.36 -0.31
CA ARG A 104 5.84 3.75 -1.43
C ARG A 104 6.25 5.22 -1.34
N ASP A 105 7.44 5.50 -1.84
CA ASP A 105 8.06 6.84 -1.86
C ASP A 105 7.70 7.65 -3.11
N ARG A 106 7.06 7.03 -4.12
CA ARG A 106 6.74 7.69 -5.39
C ARG A 106 5.53 7.07 -6.09
N GLU A 107 5.02 7.79 -7.09
CA GLU A 107 3.97 7.30 -7.99
C GLU A 107 4.51 6.22 -8.93
N LEU A 108 3.82 5.07 -8.97
CA LEU A 108 4.24 3.92 -9.76
C LEU A 108 3.25 3.60 -10.89
N PRO A 109 3.73 3.34 -12.13
CA PRO A 109 2.85 3.02 -13.26
C PRO A 109 1.93 1.83 -12.98
N ALA A 110 2.42 0.79 -12.28
CA ALA A 110 1.65 -0.39 -11.92
C ALA A 110 0.46 -0.05 -11.00
N PHE A 111 0.68 0.76 -9.97
CA PHE A 111 -0.34 1.21 -9.03
C PHE A 111 -1.39 2.08 -9.72
N ARG A 112 -0.96 3.01 -10.58
CA ARG A 112 -1.85 3.84 -11.39
C ARG A 112 -2.72 2.99 -12.32
N LEU A 113 -2.12 2.02 -13.01
CA LEU A 113 -2.84 1.11 -13.91
C LEU A 113 -3.83 0.23 -13.15
N TYR A 114 -3.43 -0.34 -12.02
CA TYR A 114 -4.31 -1.19 -11.20
C TYR A 114 -5.50 -0.38 -10.67
N ARG A 115 -5.28 0.79 -10.05
CA ARG A 115 -6.36 1.68 -9.58
C ARG A 115 -7.34 2.04 -10.71
N MET A 116 -6.83 2.33 -11.91
CA MET A 116 -7.68 2.62 -13.08
C MET A 116 -8.56 1.42 -13.46
N ARG A 117 -7.99 0.21 -13.52
CA ARG A 117 -8.72 -1.01 -13.88
C ARG A 117 -9.76 -1.41 -12.82
N SER A 118 -9.41 -1.30 -11.55
CA SER A 118 -10.26 -1.74 -10.43
C SER A 118 -11.56 -0.93 -10.30
N ARG A 119 -11.62 0.29 -10.84
CA ARG A 119 -12.87 1.07 -10.94
C ARG A 119 -13.92 0.40 -11.83
N SER A 120 -13.49 -0.31 -12.86
CA SER A 120 -14.38 -0.87 -13.90
C SER A 120 -14.54 -2.38 -13.80
N GLN A 121 -13.54 -3.08 -13.25
CA GLN A 121 -13.53 -4.53 -13.12
C GLN A 121 -14.20 -4.99 -11.83
N ARG A 122 -14.96 -6.09 -11.92
CA ARG A 122 -15.38 -6.86 -10.75
C ARG A 122 -14.27 -7.85 -10.40
N LEU A 123 -13.93 -7.91 -9.13
CA LEU A 123 -13.11 -8.91 -8.47
C LEU A 123 -13.95 -10.19 -8.32
N LEU A 124 -14.19 -10.88 -9.44
CA LEU A 124 -14.75 -12.23 -9.45
C LEU A 124 -13.58 -13.19 -9.35
N GLU A 125 -13.49 -13.90 -8.21
CA GLU A 125 -12.52 -14.96 -7.86
C GLU A 125 -11.15 -14.89 -8.56
N CYS A 126 -10.09 -14.67 -7.77
CA CYS A 126 -8.73 -14.95 -8.21
C CYS A 126 -8.62 -16.43 -8.55
N ASN A 127 -8.72 -16.78 -9.84
CA ASN A 127 -8.30 -18.09 -10.34
C ASN A 127 -6.78 -18.16 -10.41
#